data_AF-A0A971GP94-F1
#
_entry.id   AF-A0A971GP94-F1
#
_cell.length_a   1.000
_cell.length_b   1.000
_cell.length_c   1.000
_cell.angle_alpha   90.00
_cell.angle_beta   90.00
_cell.angle_gamma   90.00
#
_symmetry.space_group_name_H-M   'P 1'
#
loop_
_entity.id
_entity.type
_entity.pdbx_description
1 polymer ?
#
loop_
_entity_poly.entity_id
_entity_poly.type
_entity_poly.pdbx_seq_one_letter_code
_entity_poly.pdbx_strand_id
1 'polypeptide(L)'
;MKRFCIILVFFMSAIAAIIAGCGGDRPELFRAGVIAEDEFDPEVWGKIFPLQYESWLATGQMRPSGKSMYKKGWDDDKVVYDKLSEFPFLALLYNGWGFGVEYNEPRGHFFAIID
;
A
#
# COMPACT_ATOMS: atom_id res chain seq x y z
N MET A 1 7.78 -34.89 -46.28
CA MET A 1 6.76 -35.36 -45.33
C MET A 1 7.30 -35.57 -43.91
N LYS A 2 8.28 -36.46 -43.67
CA LYS A 2 8.82 -36.73 -42.32
C LYS A 2 9.38 -35.50 -41.58
N ARG A 3 10.10 -34.60 -42.28
CA ARG A 3 10.64 -33.35 -41.71
C ARG A 3 9.56 -32.34 -41.29
N PHE A 4 8.44 -32.32 -42.00
CA PHE A 4 7.31 -31.42 -41.70
C PHE A 4 6.52 -31.90 -40.48
N CYS A 5 6.33 -33.23 -40.34
CA CYS A 5 5.76 -33.83 -39.13
C CYS A 5 6.62 -33.55 -37.88
N ILE A 6 7.94 -33.62 -37.99
CA ILE A 6 8.84 -33.35 -36.85
C ILE A 6 8.71 -31.89 -36.39
N ILE A 7 8.72 -30.93 -37.32
CA ILE A 7 8.56 -29.50 -37.00
C ILE A 7 7.19 -29.22 -36.37
N LEU A 8 6.12 -29.84 -36.89
CA LEU A 8 4.77 -29.69 -36.34
C LEU A 8 4.68 -30.21 -34.90
N VAL A 9 5.32 -31.35 -34.60
CA VAL A 9 5.32 -31.94 -33.25
C VAL A 9 6.08 -31.05 -32.26
N PHE A 10 7.22 -30.47 -32.65
CA PHE A 10 7.94 -29.52 -31.81
C PHE A 10 7.18 -28.22 -31.57
N PHE A 11 6.46 -27.74 -32.59
CA PHE A 11 5.64 -26.54 -32.44
C PHE A 11 4.44 -26.78 -31.50
N MET A 12 3.78 -27.93 -31.63
CA MET A 12 2.69 -28.33 -30.74
C MET A 12 3.16 -28.57 -29.30
N SER A 13 4.36 -29.14 -29.09
CA SER A 13 4.91 -29.32 -27.75
C SER A 13 5.30 -27.99 -27.09
N ALA A 14 5.84 -27.04 -27.87
CA ALA A 14 6.12 -25.69 -27.40
C ALA A 14 4.85 -24.95 -26.98
N ILE A 15 3.77 -25.05 -27.78
CA ILE A 15 2.47 -24.48 -27.43
C ILE A 15 1.90 -25.12 -26.16
N ALA A 16 1.99 -26.44 -26.02
CA ALA A 16 1.51 -27.14 -24.82
C ALA A 16 2.28 -26.71 -23.55
N ALA A 17 3.59 -26.49 -23.65
CA ALA A 17 4.41 -26.01 -22.54
C ALA A 17 4.04 -24.57 -22.13
N ILE A 18 3.74 -23.70 -23.09
CA ILE A 18 3.29 -22.32 -22.83
C ILE A 18 1.93 -22.33 -22.13
N ILE A 19 0.97 -23.15 -22.60
CA ILE A 19 -0.36 -23.24 -21.99
C ILE A 19 -0.28 -23.81 -20.57
N ALA A 20 0.54 -24.84 -20.34
CA ALA A 20 0.71 -25.44 -19.01
C ALA A 20 1.44 -24.51 -18.03
N GLY A 21 2.35 -23.65 -18.50
CA GLY A 21 3.07 -22.67 -17.68
C GLY A 21 2.26 -21.43 -17.30
N CYS A 22 1.09 -21.20 -17.91
CA CYS A 22 0.26 -20.03 -17.64
C CYS A 22 -0.72 -20.18 -16.46
N GLY A 23 -0.74 -21.33 -15.78
CA GLY A 23 -1.50 -21.49 -14.54
C GLY A 23 -0.67 -21.06 -13.34
N GLY A 24 -0.87 -19.85 -12.82
CA GLY A 24 -0.23 -19.40 -11.58
C GLY A 24 -0.55 -20.33 -10.40
N ASP A 25 0.20 -20.19 -9.31
CA ASP A 25 0.02 -20.99 -8.11
C ASP A 25 -1.44 -20.93 -7.63
N ARG A 26 -2.02 -22.09 -7.34
CA ARG A 26 -3.37 -22.16 -6.77
C ARG A 26 -3.35 -21.41 -5.44
N PRO A 27 -4.34 -20.55 -5.14
CA PRO A 27 -4.36 -19.85 -3.87
C PRO A 27 -4.38 -20.87 -2.74
N GLU A 28 -3.31 -20.88 -1.94
CA GLU A 28 -3.21 -21.75 -0.78
C GLU A 28 -4.24 -21.27 0.26
N LEU A 29 -4.98 -22.19 0.86
CA LEU A 29 -5.93 -21.84 1.91
C LEU A 29 -5.14 -21.30 3.10
N PHE A 30 -5.37 -20.01 3.40
CA PHE A 30 -4.76 -19.34 4.53
C PHE A 30 -4.98 -20.12 5.82
N ARG A 31 -3.88 -20.52 6.48
CA ARG A 31 -3.93 -21.19 7.78
C ARG A 31 -3.56 -20.18 8.86
N ALA A 32 -4.57 -19.68 9.55
CA ALA A 32 -4.38 -18.73 10.63
C ALA A 32 -3.46 -19.32 11.72
N GLY A 33 -2.40 -18.59 12.07
CA GLY A 33 -1.64 -18.85 13.28
C GLY A 33 -2.43 -18.46 14.54
N VAL A 34 -1.89 -18.77 15.71
CA VAL A 34 -2.46 -18.34 17.00
C VAL A 34 -1.90 -16.96 17.35
N ILE A 35 -2.79 -16.04 17.72
CA ILE A 35 -2.48 -14.70 18.23
C ILE A 35 -3.08 -14.61 19.63
N ALA A 36 -2.37 -14.00 20.59
CA ALA A 36 -2.90 -13.78 21.93
C ALA A 36 -4.03 -12.74 21.92
N GLU A 37 -4.97 -12.83 22.87
CA GLU A 37 -6.13 -11.92 22.91
C GLU A 37 -5.73 -10.44 23.07
N ASP A 38 -4.64 -10.16 23.78
CA ASP A 38 -4.13 -8.81 24.06
C ASP A 38 -2.84 -8.49 23.28
N GLU A 39 -2.71 -8.98 22.06
CA GLU A 39 -1.55 -8.72 21.21
C GLU A 39 -1.73 -7.42 20.39
N PHE A 40 -0.93 -6.41 20.70
CA PHE A 40 -0.96 -5.11 20.02
C PHE A 40 0.22 -4.87 19.10
N ASP A 41 1.28 -5.69 19.16
CA ASP A 41 2.46 -5.53 18.32
C ASP A 41 2.13 -5.93 16.88
N PRO A 42 2.05 -4.98 15.93
CA PRO A 42 1.68 -5.28 14.56
C PRO A 42 2.68 -6.22 13.87
N GLU A 43 3.93 -6.33 14.34
CA GLU A 43 4.90 -7.30 13.81
C GLU A 43 4.49 -8.74 14.11
N VAL A 44 3.87 -9.01 15.27
CA VAL A 44 3.36 -10.34 15.62
C VAL A 44 2.21 -10.72 14.68
N TRP A 45 1.31 -9.78 14.39
CA TRP A 45 0.26 -9.96 13.40
C TRP A 45 0.84 -10.17 11.99
N GLY A 46 1.89 -9.43 11.63
CA GLY A 46 2.53 -9.51 10.32
C GLY A 46 3.23 -10.82 10.01
N LYS A 47 3.63 -11.60 11.03
CA LYS A 47 4.12 -12.97 10.84
C LYS A 47 3.05 -13.91 10.28
N ILE A 48 1.78 -13.64 10.60
CA ILE A 48 0.64 -14.43 10.16
C ILE A 48 -0.01 -13.82 8.92
N PHE A 49 -0.12 -12.49 8.85
CA PHE A 49 -0.75 -11.74 7.77
C PHE A 49 0.27 -10.85 7.02
N PRO A 50 1.27 -11.42 6.33
CA PRO A 50 2.38 -10.66 5.77
C PRO A 50 1.97 -9.64 4.71
N LEU A 51 0.99 -9.97 3.86
CA LEU A 51 0.52 -9.06 2.81
C LEU A 51 -0.23 -7.85 3.38
N GLN A 52 -1.02 -8.06 4.43
CA GLN A 52 -1.74 -7.00 5.12
C GLN A 52 -0.77 -6.12 5.91
N TYR A 53 0.22 -6.73 6.55
CA TYR A 53 1.27 -5.99 7.26
C TYR A 53 2.12 -5.17 6.31
N GLU A 54 2.52 -5.71 5.16
CA GLU A 54 3.19 -4.95 4.10
C GLU A 54 2.34 -3.78 3.61
N SER A 55 1.03 -4.01 3.38
CA SER A 55 0.11 -2.95 2.99
C SER A 55 -0.05 -1.87 4.07
N TRP A 56 0.03 -2.24 5.35
CA TRP A 56 0.02 -1.28 6.46
C TRP A 56 1.33 -0.48 6.54
N LEU A 57 2.48 -1.15 6.41
CA LEU A 57 3.80 -0.51 6.34
C LEU A 57 3.90 0.49 5.18
N ALA A 58 3.25 0.20 4.06
CA ALA A 58 3.17 1.11 2.91
C ALA A 58 2.52 2.47 3.26
N THR A 59 1.74 2.57 4.35
CA THR A 59 1.22 3.87 4.82
C THR A 59 2.31 4.81 5.35
N GLY A 60 3.51 4.30 5.64
CA GLY A 60 4.69 5.10 5.96
C GLY A 60 5.36 5.74 4.74
N GLN A 61 5.02 5.29 3.52
CA GLN A 61 5.67 5.73 2.29
C GLN A 61 5.08 7.05 1.78
N MET A 62 5.91 7.87 1.14
CA MET A 62 5.44 9.09 0.47
C MET A 62 4.58 8.74 -0.74
N ARG A 63 3.55 9.54 -0.99
CA ARG A 63 2.66 9.37 -2.15
C ARG A 63 3.18 10.19 -3.33
N PRO A 64 2.92 9.79 -4.59
CA PRO A 64 3.27 10.61 -5.73
C PRO A 64 2.53 11.95 -5.71
N SER A 65 3.27 13.06 -5.82
CA SER A 65 2.68 14.39 -5.92
C SER A 65 1.79 14.56 -7.15
N GLY A 66 0.85 15.50 -7.07
CA GLY A 66 -0.04 15.87 -8.18
C GLY A 66 -1.15 14.86 -8.47
N LYS A 67 -1.33 13.83 -7.63
CA LYS A 67 -2.46 12.87 -7.75
C LYS A 67 -3.76 13.41 -7.16
N SER A 68 -3.67 14.34 -6.22
CA SER A 68 -4.83 15.01 -5.61
C SER A 68 -4.58 16.51 -5.55
N MET A 69 -5.60 17.28 -5.91
CA MET A 69 -5.56 18.75 -5.81
C MET A 69 -5.66 19.23 -4.36
N TYR A 70 -6.33 18.47 -3.49
CA TYR A 70 -6.74 18.92 -2.15
C TYR A 70 -6.20 18.07 -1.00
N LYS A 71 -5.58 16.92 -1.30
CA LYS A 71 -5.08 15.97 -0.31
C LYS A 71 -3.66 15.59 -0.65
N LYS A 72 -2.73 16.43 -0.19
CA LYS A 72 -1.30 16.38 -0.53
C LYS A 72 -0.42 16.07 0.69
N GLY A 73 -1.02 15.76 1.85
CA GLY A 73 -0.27 15.40 3.05
C GLY A 73 0.60 14.18 2.79
N TRP A 74 1.91 14.30 3.04
CA TRP A 74 2.91 13.25 2.81
C TRP A 74 3.09 12.82 1.35
N ASP A 75 2.98 13.78 0.44
CA ASP A 75 3.41 13.58 -0.94
C ASP A 75 4.96 13.69 -1.05
N ASP A 76 5.53 13.24 -2.17
CA ASP A 76 6.97 13.19 -2.43
C ASP A 76 7.65 14.57 -2.65
N ASP A 77 6.88 15.66 -2.58
CA ASP A 77 7.37 17.04 -2.54
C ASP A 77 7.98 17.43 -1.19
N LYS A 78 7.83 16.58 -0.16
CA LYS A 78 8.33 16.75 1.21
C LYS A 78 7.80 18.00 1.92
N VAL A 79 6.67 18.54 1.46
CA VAL A 79 6.01 19.69 2.09
C VAL A 79 5.04 19.20 3.16
N VAL A 80 5.13 19.77 4.36
CA VAL A 80 4.08 19.66 5.37
C VAL A 80 3.05 20.74 5.05
N TYR A 81 1.86 20.31 4.61
CA TYR A 81 0.79 21.22 4.22
C TYR A 81 0.00 21.66 5.46
N ASP A 82 0.20 22.90 5.90
CA ASP A 82 -0.56 23.52 6.97
C ASP A 82 -1.94 23.99 6.48
N LYS A 83 -3.02 23.51 7.11
CA LYS A 83 -4.38 23.89 6.73
C LYS A 83 -4.72 25.31 7.12
N LEU A 84 -4.05 25.89 8.10
CA LEU A 84 -4.25 27.30 8.45
C LEU A 84 -3.77 28.21 7.32
N SER A 85 -2.71 27.81 6.61
CA SER A 85 -2.21 28.47 5.41
C SER A 85 -3.07 28.19 4.17
N GLU A 86 -3.56 26.96 3.98
CA GLU A 86 -4.45 26.63 2.85
C GLU A 86 -5.83 27.29 2.98
N PHE A 87 -6.31 27.47 4.22
CA PHE A 87 -7.59 28.08 4.54
C PHE A 87 -7.40 29.16 5.62
N PRO A 88 -6.98 30.39 5.24
CA PRO A 88 -6.59 31.44 6.19
C PRO A 88 -7.65 31.83 7.22
N PHE A 89 -8.94 31.63 6.91
CA PHE A 89 -10.02 31.87 7.85
C PHE A 89 -10.04 30.89 9.04
N LEU A 90 -9.42 29.71 8.93
CA LEU A 90 -9.33 28.75 10.03
C LEU A 90 -8.46 29.30 11.18
N ALA A 91 -7.39 30.03 10.87
CA ALA A 91 -6.54 30.64 11.90
C ALA A 91 -7.32 31.63 12.78
N LEU A 92 -8.29 32.34 12.19
CA LEU A 92 -9.19 33.23 12.93
C LEU A 92 -10.21 32.43 13.74
N LEU A 93 -10.90 31.47 13.11
CA LEU A 93 -11.99 30.71 13.75
C LEU A 93 -11.50 29.80 14.87
N TYR A 94 -10.29 29.26 14.76
CA TYR A 94 -9.68 28.38 15.75
C TYR A 94 -8.75 29.13 16.71
N ASN A 95 -8.75 30.45 16.69
CA ASN A 95 -7.94 31.21 17.64
C ASN A 95 -8.41 30.92 19.08
N GLY A 96 -7.47 30.56 19.96
CA GLY A 96 -7.74 30.30 21.39
C GLY A 96 -7.46 28.87 21.86
N TRP A 97 -7.09 27.94 20.98
CA TRP A 97 -6.69 26.56 21.32
C TRP A 97 -5.70 25.97 20.29
N GLY A 98 -5.30 24.71 20.48
CA GLY A 98 -4.25 24.04 19.69
C GLY A 98 -4.48 24.05 18.17
N PHE A 99 -5.72 23.90 17.70
CA PHE A 99 -6.02 23.92 16.26
C PHE A 99 -5.76 25.28 15.61
N GLY A 100 -5.72 26.38 16.38
CA GLY A 100 -5.33 27.70 15.87
C GLY A 100 -3.82 27.92 15.81
N VAL A 101 -3.04 26.95 16.30
CA VAL A 101 -1.57 26.97 16.30
C VAL A 101 -1.04 26.01 15.24
N GLU A 102 -1.54 24.78 15.21
CA GLU A 102 -1.10 23.76 14.26
C GLU A 102 -2.28 22.87 13.83
N TYR A 103 -2.49 22.79 12.52
CA TYR A 103 -3.46 21.88 11.93
C TYR A 103 -3.01 21.47 10.53
N ASN A 104 -2.17 20.44 10.44
CA ASN A 104 -1.58 19.99 9.18
C ASN A 104 -2.52 19.02 8.43
N GLU A 105 -2.32 18.88 7.11
CA GLU A 105 -2.90 17.77 6.34
C GLU A 105 -2.39 16.43 6.88
N PRO A 106 -3.28 15.43 7.01
CA PRO A 106 -2.92 14.15 7.59
C PRO A 106 -1.95 13.37 6.71
N ARG A 107 -1.22 12.45 7.35
CA ARG A 107 -0.42 11.43 6.68
C ARG A 107 -0.82 10.02 7.11
N GLY A 108 -0.15 9.01 6.56
CA GLY A 108 -0.55 7.62 6.76
C GLY A 108 -0.47 7.15 8.23
N HIS A 109 -1.27 6.14 8.57
CA HIS A 109 -1.45 5.66 9.95
C HIS A 109 -0.14 5.24 10.65
N PHE A 110 0.89 4.87 9.90
CA PHE A 110 2.23 4.59 10.43
C PHE A 110 2.76 5.73 11.32
N PHE A 111 2.40 6.99 11.05
CA PHE A 111 2.89 8.16 11.78
C PHE A 111 1.98 8.64 12.92
N ALA A 112 0.88 7.96 13.20
CA ALA A 112 -0.17 8.47 14.10
C ALA A 112 0.26 8.71 15.56
N ILE A 113 1.38 8.13 16.01
CA ILE A 113 1.96 8.37 17.34
C ILE A 113 3.11 9.40 17.29
N ILE A 114 3.67 9.64 16.10
CA ILE A 114 4.76 10.58 15.89
C ILE A 114 4.23 12.01 15.75
N ASP A 115 3.07 12.18 15.11
CA ASP A 115 2.35 13.44 14.97
C ASP A 115 1.30 13.63 16.06
#